data_AF-A0A7X5SC34-F1
#
_entry.id   AF-A0A7X5SC34-F1
#
_cell.length_a   1.000
_cell.length_b   1.000
_cell.length_c   1.000
_cell.angle_alpha   90.00
_cell.angle_beta   90.00
_cell.angle_gamma   90.00
#
_symmetry.space_group_name_H-M   'P 1'
#
loop_
_entity.id
_entity.type
_entity.pdbx_description
1 polymer ?
#
loop_
_entity_poly.entity_id
_entity_poly.type
_entity_poly.pdbx_seq_one_letter_code
_entity_poly.pdbx_strand_id
1 'polypeptide(L)'
;KRMIELRDVFAQHELDNALYYLRRNAWVSAAGRANYLLETYPQSAYQYDAVAVLAEAYTHLGNKTLAADARRVLELNSPQHPWLTGNWPKYPWAIRKLNPFAGEKSAATG
;
A
#
# COMPACT_ATOMS: atom_id res chain seq x y z
N LYS A 1 3.03 -22.20 -9.31
CA LYS A 1 3.60 -20.96 -9.89
C LYS A 1 2.52 -20.02 -10.42
N ARG A 2 1.67 -20.42 -11.40
CA ARG A 2 0.57 -19.58 -11.93
C ARG A 2 -0.40 -19.01 -10.88
N MET A 3 -0.76 -19.78 -9.85
CA MET A 3 -1.63 -19.30 -8.76
C MET A 3 -1.00 -18.20 -7.90
N ILE A 4 0.33 -18.25 -7.70
CA ILE A 4 1.07 -17.22 -6.95
C ILE A 4 1.08 -15.93 -7.75
N GLU A 5 1.40 -16.02 -9.05
CA GLU A 5 1.38 -14.88 -9.97
C GLU A 5 -0.01 -14.22 -10.02
N LEU A 6 -1.07 -15.02 -10.12
CA LEU A 6 -2.43 -14.51 -10.14
C LEU A 6 -2.82 -13.81 -8.82
N ARG A 7 -2.45 -14.41 -7.68
CA ARG A 7 -2.65 -13.80 -6.36
C ARG A 7 -1.91 -12.47 -6.26
N ASP A 8 -0.66 -12.42 -6.72
CA ASP A 8 0.15 -11.20 -6.66
C ASP A 8 -0.43 -10.10 -7.58
N VAL A 9 -0.98 -10.46 -8.74
CA VAL A 9 -1.70 -9.52 -9.62
C VAL A 9 -2.94 -8.92 -8.93
N PHE A 10 -3.74 -9.75 -8.25
CA PHE A 10 -4.91 -9.24 -7.54
C PHE A 10 -4.53 -8.43 -6.30
N ALA A 11 -3.51 -8.85 -5.56
CA ALA A 11 -2.98 -8.08 -4.44
C ALA A 11 -2.43 -6.74 -4.92
N GLN A 12 -1.72 -6.70 -6.05
CA GLN A 12 -1.25 -5.44 -6.65
C GLN A 12 -2.41 -4.49 -6.95
N HIS A 13 -3.50 -5.01 -7.51
CA HIS A 13 -4.68 -4.20 -7.83
C HIS A 13 -5.29 -3.56 -6.58
N GLU A 14 -5.44 -4.32 -5.50
CA GLU A 14 -5.96 -3.79 -4.23
C GLU A 14 -4.99 -2.79 -3.59
N LEU A 15 -3.69 -3.03 -3.68
CA LEU A 15 -2.66 -2.10 -3.22
C LEU A 15 -2.71 -0.78 -4.01
N ASP A 16 -2.86 -0.84 -5.33
CA ASP A 16 -2.98 0.35 -6.18
C ASP A 16 -4.20 1.20 -5.80
N ASN A 17 -5.33 0.56 -5.53
CA ASN A 17 -6.52 1.24 -5.00
C ASN A 17 -6.25 1.87 -3.63
N ALA A 18 -5.56 1.15 -2.74
CA ALA A 18 -5.21 1.65 -1.42
C ALA A 18 -4.28 2.89 -1.49
N LEU A 19 -3.24 2.83 -2.33
CA LEU A 19 -2.29 3.93 -2.57
C LEU A 19 -2.96 5.13 -3.25
N TYR A 20 -3.92 4.89 -4.13
CA TYR A 20 -4.75 5.94 -4.73
C TYR A 20 -5.57 6.68 -3.68
N TYR A 21 -6.18 5.96 -2.73
CA TYR A 21 -6.92 6.58 -1.62
C TYR A 21 -6.00 7.32 -0.64
N LEU A 22 -4.82 6.76 -0.31
CA LEU A 22 -3.81 7.47 0.49
C LEU A 22 -3.42 8.81 -0.15
N ARG A 23 -3.16 8.82 -1.46
CA ARG A 23 -2.80 10.05 -2.19
C ARG A 23 -3.87 11.14 -2.10
N ARG A 24 -5.12 10.74 -1.88
CA ARG A 24 -6.30 11.62 -1.80
C ARG A 24 -6.75 11.91 -0.38
N ASN A 25 -5.95 11.54 0.62
CA ASN A 25 -6.26 11.68 2.04
C ASN A 25 -7.53 10.91 2.47
N ALA A 26 -7.91 9.87 1.73
CA ALA A 26 -9.05 9.01 2.03
C ALA A 26 -8.60 7.82 2.90
N TRP A 27 -8.15 8.12 4.12
CA TRP A 27 -7.45 7.18 5.00
C TRP A 27 -8.27 5.93 5.35
N VAL A 28 -9.57 6.10 5.63
CA VAL A 28 -10.46 4.97 5.95
C VAL A 28 -10.60 4.01 4.76
N SER A 29 -10.75 4.55 3.55
CA SER A 29 -10.83 3.74 2.33
C SER A 29 -9.52 3.03 2.02
N ALA A 30 -8.39 3.70 2.23
CA ALA A 30 -7.07 3.09 2.09
C ALA A 30 -6.88 1.91 3.06
N ALA A 31 -7.23 2.10 4.34
CA ALA A 31 -7.16 1.04 5.33
C ALA A 31 -8.08 -0.13 5.00
N GLY A 32 -9.30 0.13 4.51
CA GLY A 32 -10.23 -0.91 4.07
C GLY A 32 -9.66 -1.77 2.94
N ARG A 33 -9.02 -1.16 1.95
CA ARG A 33 -8.37 -1.88 0.83
C ARG A 33 -7.17 -2.70 1.29
N ALA A 34 -6.36 -2.15 2.19
CA ALA A 34 -5.23 -2.88 2.76
C ALA A 34 -5.68 -4.09 3.60
N ASN A 35 -6.71 -3.96 4.42
CA ASN A 35 -7.28 -5.08 5.17
C ASN A 35 -7.82 -6.17 4.23
N TYR A 36 -8.58 -5.77 3.19
CA TYR A 36 -9.10 -6.71 2.20
C TYR A 36 -7.98 -7.49 1.50
N LEU A 37 -6.86 -6.82 1.15
CA LEU A 37 -5.68 -7.46 0.59
C LEU A 37 -5.08 -8.51 1.54
N LEU A 38 -4.89 -8.15 2.82
CA LEU A 38 -4.33 -9.05 3.83
C LEU A 38 -5.22 -10.28 4.09
N GLU A 39 -6.54 -10.08 4.10
CA GLU A 39 -7.53 -11.14 4.33
C GLU A 39 -7.67 -12.07 3.12
N THR A 40 -7.71 -11.50 1.91
CA THR A 40 -8.03 -12.25 0.68
C THR A 40 -6.79 -12.84 0.01
N TYR A 41 -5.66 -12.15 0.10
CA TYR A 41 -4.42 -12.51 -0.60
C TYR A 41 -3.22 -12.63 0.36
N PRO A 42 -3.31 -13.50 1.39
CA PRO A 42 -2.20 -13.72 2.31
C PRO A 42 -0.97 -14.28 1.56
N GLN A 43 0.20 -13.95 2.09
CA GLN A 43 1.53 -14.29 1.56
C GLN A 43 1.81 -13.77 0.15
N SER A 44 1.02 -12.80 -0.34
CA SER A 44 1.33 -12.10 -1.59
C SER A 44 2.61 -11.27 -1.46
N ALA A 45 3.25 -10.98 -2.59
CA ALA A 45 4.43 -10.11 -2.62
C ALA A 45 4.17 -8.72 -2.00
N TYR A 46 2.90 -8.29 -2.00
CA TYR A 46 2.44 -6.97 -1.55
C TYR A 46 1.85 -6.97 -0.13
N GLN A 47 1.95 -8.07 0.60
CA GLN A 47 1.38 -8.16 1.96
C GLN A 47 1.97 -7.08 2.88
N TYR A 48 3.28 -6.85 2.86
CA TYR A 48 3.92 -5.88 3.74
C TYR A 48 3.72 -4.44 3.28
N ASP A 49 3.54 -4.20 1.98
CA ASP A 49 3.07 -2.90 1.47
C ASP A 49 1.67 -2.58 2.01
N ALA A 50 0.76 -3.55 2.09
CA ALA A 50 -0.55 -3.36 2.70
C ALA A 50 -0.45 -3.03 4.20
N VAL A 51 0.45 -3.68 4.94
CA VAL A 51 0.74 -3.32 6.33
C VAL A 51 1.27 -1.88 6.44
N ALA A 52 2.12 -1.44 5.50
CA ALA A 52 2.59 -0.07 5.44
C ALA A 52 1.44 0.93 5.15
N VAL A 53 0.49 0.59 4.26
CA VAL A 53 -0.73 1.39 4.07
C VAL A 53 -1.49 1.55 5.38
N LEU A 54 -1.68 0.46 6.15
CA LEU A 54 -2.39 0.51 7.42
C LEU A 54 -1.67 1.42 8.42
N ALA A 55 -0.36 1.29 8.53
CA ALA A 55 0.44 2.12 9.43
C ALA A 55 0.33 3.61 9.07
N GLU A 56 0.40 3.96 7.79
CA GLU A 56 0.20 5.32 7.29
C GLU A 56 -1.23 5.82 7.56
N ALA A 57 -2.24 5.07 7.14
CA ALA A 57 -3.65 5.44 7.27
C ALA A 57 -4.04 5.63 8.74
N TYR A 58 -3.64 4.72 9.64
CA TYR A 58 -3.93 4.83 11.06
C TYR A 58 -3.19 5.99 11.73
N THR A 59 -1.99 6.34 11.25
CA THR A 59 -1.27 7.53 11.70
C THR A 59 -2.07 8.79 11.39
N HIS A 60 -2.56 8.95 10.16
CA HIS A 60 -3.38 10.11 9.77
C HIS A 60 -4.76 10.12 10.43
N LEU A 61 -5.33 8.95 10.75
CA LEU A 61 -6.58 8.83 11.51
C LEU A 61 -6.41 9.10 13.02
N GLY A 62 -5.18 9.28 13.51
CA GLY A 62 -4.88 9.47 14.93
C GLY A 62 -4.99 8.20 15.78
N ASN A 63 -5.13 7.03 15.16
CA ASN A 63 -5.18 5.75 15.86
C ASN A 63 -3.76 5.24 16.15
N LYS A 64 -3.17 5.79 17.21
CA LYS A 64 -1.77 5.52 17.60
C LYS A 64 -1.50 4.05 17.90
N THR A 65 -2.47 3.34 18.49
CA THR A 65 -2.32 1.92 18.84
C THR A 65 -2.19 1.07 17.58
N LEU A 66 -3.16 1.16 16.65
CA LEU A 66 -3.12 0.38 15.42
C LEU A 66 -1.95 0.77 14.51
N ALA A 67 -1.58 2.06 14.47
CA ALA A 67 -0.41 2.51 13.74
C ALA A 67 0.89 1.89 14.29
N ALA A 68 1.05 1.88 15.63
CA ALA A 68 2.21 1.28 16.28
C ALA A 68 2.25 -0.24 16.09
N ASP A 69 1.10 -0.90 16.12
CA ASP A 69 1.00 -2.35 15.90
C ASP A 69 1.35 -2.72 14.45
N ALA A 70 0.81 -2.01 13.46
CA ALA A 70 1.15 -2.21 12.06
C ALA A 70 2.65 -1.97 11.80
N ARG A 71 3.21 -0.89 12.37
CA ARG A 71 4.65 -0.63 12.33
C ARG A 71 5.46 -1.77 12.94
N ARG A 72 5.06 -2.28 14.11
CA ARG A 72 5.75 -3.40 14.78
C ARG A 72 5.73 -4.66 13.92
N VAL A 73 4.59 -4.98 13.29
CA VAL A 73 4.48 -6.11 12.36
C VAL A 73 5.45 -5.92 11.19
N LEU A 74 5.55 -4.71 10.64
CA LEU A 74 6.46 -4.41 9.55
C LEU A 74 7.94 -4.52 9.98
N GLU A 75 8.32 -3.97 11.13
CA GLU A 75 9.68 -4.06 11.66
C GLU A 75 10.10 -5.52 11.93
N LEU A 76 9.19 -6.36 12.41
CA LEU A 76 9.47 -7.77 12.69
C LEU A 76 9.62 -8.62 11.43
N ASN A 77 8.81 -8.34 10.40
CA ASN A 77 8.71 -9.22 9.23
C ASN A 77 9.37 -8.67 7.96
N SER A 78 9.49 -7.35 7.83
CA SER A 78 10.12 -6.65 6.70
C SER A 78 10.89 -5.41 7.18
N PRO A 79 11.97 -5.59 7.97
CA PRO A 79 12.72 -4.48 8.57
C PRO A 79 13.36 -3.53 7.56
N GLN A 80 13.55 -3.96 6.30
CA GLN A 80 14.09 -3.15 5.21
C GLN A 80 12.99 -2.45 4.39
N HIS A 81 11.73 -2.52 4.81
CA HIS A 81 10.63 -1.94 4.04
C HIS A 81 10.80 -0.41 3.89
N PRO A 82 10.72 0.16 2.67
CA PRO A 82 11.03 1.58 2.44
C PRO A 82 10.17 2.57 3.23
N TRP A 83 8.94 2.18 3.61
CA TRP A 83 8.07 2.99 4.49
C TRP A 83 8.72 3.31 5.85
N LEU A 84 9.51 2.39 6.42
CA LEU A 84 10.21 2.61 7.70
C LEU A 84 11.26 3.73 7.61
N THR A 85 11.74 4.03 6.40
CA THR A 85 12.71 5.11 6.12
C THR A 85 12.05 6.37 5.56
N GLY A 86 10.72 6.40 5.41
CA GLY A 86 9.98 7.52 4.83
C GLY A 86 10.08 7.64 3.29
N ASN A 87 10.63 6.64 2.61
CA ASN A 87 10.86 6.66 1.16
C ASN A 87 9.76 5.94 0.35
N TRP A 88 8.54 5.87 0.88
CA TRP A 88 7.39 5.15 0.30
C TRP A 88 6.09 5.86 0.67
N PRO A 89 5.08 5.92 -0.22
CA PRO A 89 5.04 5.34 -1.57
C PRO A 89 5.67 6.26 -2.63
N LYS A 90 6.17 5.67 -3.72
CA LYS A 90 6.77 6.42 -4.83
C LYS A 90 5.69 6.85 -5.84
N TYR A 91 5.06 7.98 -5.59
CA TYR A 91 4.06 8.51 -6.52
C TYR A 91 4.70 9.06 -7.82
N PRO A 92 4.13 8.75 -9.00
CA PRO A 92 4.56 9.37 -10.24
C PRO A 92 4.41 10.89 -10.20
N TRP A 93 5.38 11.58 -10.80
CA TRP A 93 5.41 13.04 -10.91
C TRP A 93 4.09 13.61 -11.46
N ALA A 94 3.61 14.69 -10.82
CA ALA A 94 2.26 15.22 -11.06
C ALA A 94 2.02 15.71 -12.50
N ILE A 95 3.05 16.22 -13.18
CA ILE A 95 2.97 16.76 -14.54
C ILE A 95 2.65 15.66 -15.57
N ARG A 96 2.79 14.35 -15.26
CA ARG A 96 2.28 13.27 -16.14
C ARG A 96 0.81 13.43 -16.49
N LYS A 97 0.02 14.03 -15.60
CA LYS A 97 -1.41 14.29 -15.81
C LYS A 97 -1.70 15.26 -16.97
N LEU A 98 -0.69 15.97 -17.47
CA LEU A 98 -0.84 16.87 -18.61
C LEU A 98 -0.82 16.12 -19.96
N ASN A 99 -0.32 14.88 -20.00
CA ASN A 99 -0.31 14.08 -21.22
C ASN A 99 -1.63 13.27 -21.30
N PRO A 100 -2.53 13.54 -22.27
CA PRO A 100 -3.79 12.82 -22.40
C PRO A 100 -3.63 11.33 -22.73
N PHE A 101 -2.43 10.89 -23.10
CA PHE A 101 -2.09 9.48 -23.36
C PHE A 101 -1.31 8.82 -22.20
N ALA A 102 -1.00 9.55 -21.13
CA ALA A 102 -0.32 8.97 -19.98
C ALA A 102 -1.32 8.24 -19.07
N GLY A 103 -1.28 6.91 -19.10
CA GLY A 103 -2.00 6.08 -18.13
C GLY A 103 -1.50 6.28 -16.69
N GLU A 104 -2.36 5.93 -15.72
CA GLU A 104 -1.98 5.89 -14.31
C GLU A 104 -0.90 4.82 -14.11
N LYS A 105 0.24 5.22 -13.52
CA LYS A 105 1.27 4.28 -13.10
C LYS A 105 1.02 3.91 -11.65
N SER A 106 1.00 2.61 -11.38
CA SER A 106 1.00 2.03 -10.05
C SER A 106 2.17 2.58 -9.23
N ALA A 107 1.89 3.00 -8.00
CA ALA A 107 2.93 3.40 -7.04
C ALA A 107 3.56 2.17 -6.33
N ALA A 108 2.99 0.98 -6.52
CA ALA A 108 3.49 -0.28 -5.97
C ALA A 108 4.64 -0.90 -6.81
N THR A 109 4.77 -0.53 -8.08
CA THR A 109 5.81 -1.06 -9.00
C THR A 109 6.95 -0.06 -9.28
N GLY A 110 7.06 1.00 -8.48
CA GLY A 110 7.97 2.14 -8.68
C GLY A 110 9.37 2.02 -8.09
#